data_AF-A0A2M7FTK5-F1
#
_entry.id   AF-A0A2M7FTK5-F1
#
_cell.length_a   1.000
_cell.length_b   1.000
_cell.length_c   1.000
_cell.angle_alpha   90.00
_cell.angle_beta   90.00
_cell.angle_gamma   90.00
#
_symmetry.space_group_name_H-M   'P 1'
#
loop_
_entity.id
_entity.type
_entity.pdbx_description
1 polymer ?
#
loop_
_entity_poly.entity_id
_entity_poly.type
_entity_poly.pdbx_seq_one_letter_code
_entity_poly.pdbx_strand_id
1 'polypeptide(L)'
;MVLCLAALFVGAANAATTYTLPDGTLPSGCTNASSTSVTCTGNITLASNDVVKVSNANLTWTVNGTLKFSSGNTINTSSTVSGFAINAKDVGAPNALQLFGNLTATNDMAIKSNANSITGNLVAGGRIDLGGSLTGTLQAGGVVTTQYATQVTGNISAGTSFTSGGGSTYGGNVTAGGDITSGSGDKFSGDVTSTSGAIKFSSSGNTVVGNVSARNAVLLQSGTKVAGSVTSSNDAVTLEPSGTTVGNGISAKKDVTLGSGCKVTGSVTSTNGNVDLKSSDASVSSCVTLDSNKKLNLGWNASVGGVCCLSGGAGGTCSATGCVVNNSGNAAPGACSAPVPAPLADYRFDEVAWSGSTGEVKDSSAGKVDGKAFGGATTALGKVCNAGTFNGFDK
;
A
#
# COMPACT_ATOMS: atom_id res chain seq x y z
N MET A 1 -42.06 61.95 -9.38
CA MET A 1 -41.73 60.64 -8.80
C MET A 1 -41.29 59.74 -9.95
N VAL A 2 -39.98 59.59 -10.14
CA VAL A 2 -39.40 58.87 -11.29
C VAL A 2 -39.42 57.38 -10.97
N LEU A 3 -40.08 56.59 -11.82
CA LEU A 3 -40.17 55.15 -11.74
C LEU A 3 -38.89 54.56 -12.38
N CYS A 4 -38.02 53.98 -11.55
CA CYS A 4 -36.78 53.33 -12.00
C CYS A 4 -37.08 51.85 -12.31
N LEU A 5 -37.06 51.49 -13.59
CA LEU A 5 -37.28 50.13 -14.08
C LEU A 5 -35.95 49.37 -14.03
N ALA A 6 -35.76 48.52 -13.02
CA ALA A 6 -34.62 47.63 -12.94
C ALA A 6 -34.82 46.41 -13.86
N ALA A 7 -34.07 46.37 -14.96
CA ALA A 7 -34.01 45.21 -15.84
C ALA A 7 -33.20 44.09 -15.16
N LEU A 8 -33.88 43.00 -14.80
CA LEU A 8 -33.26 41.75 -14.37
C LEU A 8 -32.58 41.10 -15.60
N PHE A 9 -31.26 41.20 -15.69
CA PHE A 9 -30.48 40.39 -16.62
C PHE A 9 -30.42 38.95 -16.10
N VAL A 10 -31.37 38.12 -16.54
CA VAL A 10 -31.28 36.66 -16.37
C VAL A 10 -30.24 36.17 -17.38
N GLY A 11 -29.04 35.85 -16.91
CA GLY A 11 -28.01 35.23 -17.74
C GLY A 11 -28.54 33.92 -18.33
N ALA A 12 -28.47 33.78 -19.65
CA ALA A 12 -28.84 32.55 -20.33
C ALA A 12 -27.94 31.40 -19.82
N ALA A 13 -28.53 30.44 -19.11
CA ALA A 13 -27.86 29.17 -18.85
C ALA A 13 -27.67 28.47 -20.21
N ASN A 14 -26.40 28.25 -20.61
CA ASN A 14 -26.11 27.43 -21.79
C ASN A 14 -26.74 26.05 -21.58
N ALA A 15 -27.58 25.63 -22.52
CA ALA A 15 -28.24 24.33 -22.46
C ALA A 15 -27.21 23.21 -22.58
N ALA A 16 -27.34 22.18 -21.74
CA ALA A 16 -26.54 20.96 -21.82
C ALA A 16 -26.71 20.31 -23.20
N THR A 17 -25.61 19.96 -23.85
CA THR A 17 -25.60 19.29 -25.15
C THR A 17 -25.35 17.79 -24.98
N THR A 18 -26.07 16.96 -25.75
CA THR A 18 -25.78 15.51 -25.83
C THR A 18 -25.03 15.21 -27.11
N TYR A 19 -23.84 14.65 -26.97
CA TYR A 19 -23.01 14.12 -28.05
C TYR A 19 -23.14 12.60 -28.11
N THR A 20 -23.16 12.03 -29.31
CA THR A 20 -23.22 10.58 -29.52
C THR A 20 -22.09 10.17 -30.45
N LEU A 21 -21.11 9.44 -29.92
CA LEU A 21 -19.94 8.99 -30.66
C LEU A 21 -20.11 7.53 -31.14
N PRO A 22 -19.63 7.16 -32.35
CA PRO A 22 -18.97 8.02 -33.34
C PRO A 22 -19.92 8.64 -34.39
N ASP A 23 -21.16 8.17 -34.49
CA ASP A 23 -22.02 8.42 -35.66
C ASP A 23 -23.15 9.46 -35.44
N GLY A 24 -23.15 10.19 -34.32
CA GLY A 24 -24.14 11.23 -34.00
C GLY A 24 -23.55 12.64 -33.91
N THR A 25 -24.18 13.52 -33.13
CA THR A 25 -23.65 14.87 -32.89
C THR A 25 -22.30 14.78 -32.19
N LEU A 26 -21.26 15.31 -32.84
CA LEU A 26 -19.90 15.34 -32.30
C LEU A 26 -19.59 16.71 -31.67
N PRO A 27 -18.67 16.79 -30.70
CA PRO A 27 -18.13 18.07 -30.25
C PRO A 27 -17.48 18.83 -31.41
N SER A 28 -17.55 20.16 -31.37
CA SER A 28 -16.97 21.00 -32.43
C SER A 28 -15.47 20.74 -32.59
N GLY A 29 -15.02 20.59 -33.83
CA GLY A 29 -13.62 20.25 -34.14
C GLY A 29 -13.28 18.77 -34.09
N CYS A 30 -14.26 17.90 -33.82
CA CYS A 30 -14.12 16.45 -33.91
C CYS A 30 -14.72 15.89 -35.20
N THR A 31 -14.09 14.87 -35.75
CA THR A 31 -14.56 14.11 -36.91
C THR A 31 -14.59 12.62 -36.59
N ASN A 32 -15.57 11.93 -37.17
CA ASN A 32 -15.61 10.48 -37.19
C ASN A 32 -14.51 9.98 -38.13
N ALA A 33 -13.54 9.24 -37.59
CA ALA A 33 -12.47 8.63 -38.37
C ALA A 33 -12.83 7.18 -38.75
N SER A 34 -13.55 6.46 -37.89
CA SER A 34 -14.13 5.13 -38.15
C SER A 34 -15.16 4.77 -37.08
N SER A 35 -15.81 3.61 -37.21
CA SER A 35 -16.74 3.06 -36.22
C SER A 35 -16.14 2.80 -34.83
N THR A 36 -14.81 2.88 -34.69
CA THR A 36 -14.06 2.73 -33.43
C THR A 36 -13.15 3.92 -33.13
N SER A 37 -13.22 5.02 -33.90
CA SER A 37 -12.36 6.18 -33.68
C SER A 37 -13.03 7.51 -33.99
N VAL A 38 -12.95 8.43 -33.03
CA VAL A 38 -13.26 9.86 -33.22
C VAL A 38 -12.00 10.66 -32.93
N THR A 39 -11.64 11.58 -33.82
CA THR A 39 -10.43 12.41 -33.68
C THR A 39 -10.79 13.90 -33.70
N CYS A 40 -10.15 14.70 -32.85
CA CYS A 40 -10.32 16.14 -32.82
C CYS A 40 -8.97 16.84 -32.98
N THR A 41 -8.91 17.88 -33.83
CA THR A 41 -7.65 18.49 -34.28
C THR A 41 -7.06 19.52 -33.31
N GLY A 42 -7.76 19.88 -32.25
CA GLY A 42 -7.32 20.89 -31.29
C GLY A 42 -7.88 20.68 -29.88
N ASN A 43 -8.00 21.78 -29.15
CA ASN A 43 -8.56 21.76 -27.79
C ASN A 43 -10.07 21.55 -27.84
N ILE A 44 -10.58 20.72 -26.94
CA ILE A 44 -12.02 20.50 -26.75
C ILE A 44 -12.40 20.97 -25.36
N THR A 45 -13.46 21.75 -25.26
CA THR A 45 -14.08 22.10 -23.98
C THR A 45 -15.54 21.69 -24.03
N LEU A 46 -15.93 20.76 -23.16
CA LEU A 46 -17.33 20.44 -22.93
C LEU A 46 -17.90 21.47 -21.95
N ALA A 47 -19.07 22.01 -22.28
CA ALA A 47 -19.79 22.94 -21.42
C ALA A 47 -20.31 22.23 -20.16
N SER A 48 -20.89 22.99 -19.24
CA SER A 48 -21.39 22.41 -18.00
C SER A 48 -22.57 21.49 -18.29
N ASN A 49 -22.54 20.31 -17.68
CA ASN A 49 -23.57 19.27 -17.79
C ASN A 49 -23.74 18.64 -19.19
N ASP A 50 -22.76 18.76 -20.09
CA ASP A 50 -22.84 18.01 -21.35
C ASP A 50 -22.78 16.50 -21.09
N VAL A 51 -23.39 15.76 -22.02
CA VAL A 51 -23.47 14.30 -21.98
C VAL A 51 -22.79 13.73 -23.22
N VAL A 52 -21.88 12.77 -23.03
CA VAL A 52 -21.28 12.00 -24.14
C VAL A 52 -21.75 10.56 -24.04
N LYS A 53 -22.51 10.11 -25.05
CA LYS A 53 -22.94 8.72 -25.21
C LYS A 53 -22.02 8.01 -26.20
N VAL A 54 -21.71 6.75 -25.91
CA VAL A 54 -20.84 5.92 -26.73
C VAL A 54 -21.60 4.67 -27.16
N SER A 55 -21.55 4.34 -28.45
CA SER A 55 -22.24 3.17 -29.00
C SER A 55 -21.35 1.92 -29.12
N ASN A 56 -20.02 2.06 -29.06
CA ASN A 56 -19.07 0.95 -29.32
C ASN A 56 -18.08 0.74 -28.16
N ALA A 57 -17.91 -0.52 -27.74
CA ALA A 57 -17.01 -0.96 -26.66
C ALA A 57 -15.56 -0.57 -26.87
N ASN A 58 -15.10 -0.53 -28.11
CA ASN A 58 -13.69 -0.29 -28.42
C ASN A 58 -13.47 1.11 -29.00
N LEU A 59 -14.42 2.03 -28.81
CA LEU A 59 -14.29 3.39 -29.30
C LEU A 59 -13.12 4.09 -28.59
N THR A 60 -12.22 4.67 -29.39
CA THR A 60 -11.20 5.61 -28.91
C THR A 60 -11.54 7.02 -29.36
N TRP A 61 -11.70 7.94 -28.40
CA TRP A 61 -11.86 9.36 -28.64
C TRP A 61 -10.53 10.08 -28.44
N THR A 62 -9.91 10.53 -29.52
CA THR A 62 -8.60 11.20 -29.51
C THR A 62 -8.76 12.70 -29.68
N VAL A 63 -8.24 13.48 -28.73
CA VAL A 63 -8.18 14.94 -28.73
C VAL A 63 -6.71 15.35 -28.86
N ASN A 64 -6.30 15.90 -30.00
CA ASN A 64 -4.90 16.28 -30.24
C ASN A 64 -4.43 17.51 -29.42
N GLY A 65 -5.34 18.11 -28.65
CA GLY A 65 -5.05 19.19 -27.71
C GLY A 65 -5.47 18.86 -26.27
N THR A 66 -5.80 19.91 -25.51
CA THR A 66 -6.35 19.77 -24.16
C THR A 66 -7.84 19.41 -24.22
N LEU A 67 -8.25 18.43 -23.43
CA LEU A 67 -9.65 18.13 -23.17
C LEU A 67 -10.07 18.72 -21.82
N LYS A 68 -10.98 19.69 -21.83
CA LYS A 68 -11.53 20.30 -20.62
C LYS A 68 -13.00 19.91 -20.45
N PHE A 69 -13.30 19.33 -19.31
CA PHE A 69 -14.66 19.14 -18.83
C PHE A 69 -15.02 20.34 -17.96
N SER A 70 -16.08 21.08 -18.27
CA SER A 70 -16.68 21.98 -17.29
C SER A 70 -17.41 21.17 -16.20
N SER A 71 -18.11 21.85 -15.28
CA SER A 71 -18.77 21.15 -14.17
C SER A 71 -19.90 20.22 -14.63
N GLY A 72 -20.01 19.03 -14.03
CA GLY A 72 -21.21 18.17 -14.15
C GLY A 72 -21.28 17.32 -15.42
N ASN A 73 -20.20 17.21 -16.18
CA ASN A 73 -20.16 16.41 -17.40
C ASN A 73 -20.35 14.91 -17.13
N THR A 74 -21.15 14.25 -17.96
CA THR A 74 -21.47 12.83 -17.84
C THR A 74 -21.04 12.07 -19.10
N ILE A 75 -20.07 11.17 -18.95
CA ILE A 75 -19.40 10.51 -20.07
C ILE A 75 -19.58 9.01 -19.95
N ASN A 76 -20.30 8.44 -20.91
CA ASN A 76 -20.50 6.99 -21.07
C ASN A 76 -21.12 6.26 -19.86
N THR A 77 -21.74 6.97 -18.92
CA THR A 77 -22.27 6.36 -17.68
C THR A 77 -23.57 5.58 -17.90
N SER A 78 -24.27 5.80 -19.00
CA SER A 78 -25.54 5.13 -19.31
C SER A 78 -25.38 3.87 -20.17
N SER A 79 -24.15 3.42 -20.42
CA SER A 79 -23.86 2.29 -21.29
C SER A 79 -23.19 1.15 -20.52
N THR A 80 -23.23 -0.05 -21.08
CA THR A 80 -22.51 -1.24 -20.57
C THR A 80 -21.13 -1.42 -21.20
N VAL A 81 -20.64 -0.38 -21.86
CA VAL A 81 -19.57 -0.41 -22.87
C VAL A 81 -18.23 -0.14 -22.19
N SER A 82 -17.47 -1.20 -21.87
CA SER A 82 -16.34 -1.16 -20.91
C SER A 82 -14.96 -0.83 -21.48
N GLY A 83 -14.76 -0.88 -22.80
CA GLY A 83 -13.45 -0.63 -23.44
C GLY A 83 -13.27 0.81 -23.95
N PHE A 84 -14.22 1.71 -23.68
CA PHE A 84 -14.16 3.08 -24.16
C PHE A 84 -12.91 3.79 -23.62
N ALA A 85 -12.17 4.45 -24.50
CA ALA A 85 -10.94 5.15 -24.17
C ALA A 85 -10.95 6.58 -24.69
N ILE A 86 -10.41 7.49 -23.90
CA ILE A 86 -10.18 8.88 -24.27
C ILE A 86 -8.67 9.13 -24.22
N ASN A 87 -8.13 9.67 -25.30
CA ASN A 87 -6.74 10.10 -25.39
C ASN A 87 -6.72 11.62 -25.57
N ALA A 88 -5.96 12.34 -24.76
CA ALA A 88 -5.76 13.77 -24.90
C ALA A 88 -4.31 14.14 -24.63
N LYS A 89 -3.90 15.35 -25.02
CA LYS A 89 -2.59 15.86 -24.60
C LYS A 89 -2.59 16.18 -23.11
N ASP A 90 -3.55 16.97 -22.68
CA ASP A 90 -3.79 17.36 -21.29
C ASP A 90 -5.27 17.18 -20.96
N VAL A 91 -5.60 16.88 -19.71
CA VAL A 91 -6.99 16.76 -19.27
C VAL A 91 -7.28 17.63 -18.05
N GLY A 92 -8.39 18.36 -18.08
CA GLY A 92 -8.88 19.15 -16.95
C GLY A 92 -10.33 18.84 -16.62
N ALA A 93 -10.62 18.48 -15.38
CA ALA A 93 -11.98 18.31 -14.85
C ALA A 93 -12.06 18.95 -13.45
N PRO A 94 -12.53 20.21 -13.35
CA PRO A 94 -12.53 20.93 -12.10
C PRO A 94 -13.58 20.38 -11.13
N ASN A 95 -14.73 19.89 -11.62
CA ASN A 95 -15.82 19.48 -10.75
C ASN A 95 -16.82 18.50 -11.39
N ALA A 96 -17.29 17.55 -10.59
CA ALA A 96 -18.43 16.69 -10.88
C ALA A 96 -18.40 15.97 -12.24
N LEU A 97 -17.23 15.60 -12.74
CA LEU A 97 -17.10 14.69 -13.88
C LEU A 97 -17.54 13.29 -13.47
N GLN A 98 -18.47 12.71 -14.22
CA GLN A 98 -18.86 11.30 -14.12
C GLN A 98 -18.37 10.58 -15.38
N LEU A 99 -17.46 9.62 -15.26
CA LEU A 99 -16.84 8.94 -16.40
C LEU A 99 -16.85 7.42 -16.21
N PHE A 100 -17.33 6.71 -17.24
CA PHE A 100 -17.13 5.27 -17.39
C PHE A 100 -16.26 4.99 -18.61
N GLY A 101 -14.96 4.78 -18.40
CA GLY A 101 -13.98 4.57 -19.45
C GLY A 101 -12.56 4.92 -19.02
N ASN A 102 -11.61 4.60 -19.88
CA ASN A 102 -10.19 4.89 -19.65
C ASN A 102 -9.85 6.29 -20.15
N LEU A 103 -8.98 6.98 -19.43
CA LEU A 103 -8.50 8.31 -19.80
C LEU A 103 -6.98 8.35 -19.78
N THR A 104 -6.40 8.71 -20.92
CA THR A 104 -4.96 8.83 -21.11
C THR A 104 -4.61 10.26 -21.48
N ALA A 105 -3.74 10.90 -20.70
CA ALA A 105 -3.11 12.16 -21.02
C ALA A 105 -1.65 11.94 -21.43
N THR A 106 -1.20 12.49 -22.55
CA THR A 106 0.23 12.43 -22.90
C THR A 106 1.09 13.23 -21.92
N ASN A 107 0.58 14.37 -21.46
CA ASN A 107 1.20 15.26 -20.48
C ASN A 107 0.47 15.11 -19.14
N ASP A 108 -0.29 16.13 -18.72
CA ASP A 108 -0.83 16.23 -17.38
C ASP A 108 -2.34 15.99 -17.32
N MET A 109 -2.81 15.50 -16.18
CA MET A 109 -4.22 15.30 -15.87
C MET A 109 -4.58 15.95 -14.54
N ALA A 110 -5.58 16.82 -14.56
CA ALA A 110 -6.05 17.56 -13.40
C ALA A 110 -7.55 17.37 -13.17
N ILE A 111 -7.92 16.48 -12.26
CA ILE A 111 -9.29 16.14 -11.86
C ILE A 111 -9.44 16.58 -10.40
N LYS A 112 -9.99 17.77 -10.14
CA LYS A 112 -9.67 18.53 -8.90
C LYS A 112 -10.76 18.62 -7.81
N SER A 113 -11.83 17.84 -7.85
CA SER A 113 -12.94 17.93 -6.88
C SER A 113 -13.32 16.55 -6.34
N ASN A 114 -13.77 16.50 -5.09
CA ASN A 114 -14.31 15.29 -4.47
C ASN A 114 -15.62 14.80 -5.11
N ALA A 115 -16.29 15.63 -5.91
CA ALA A 115 -17.50 15.26 -6.63
C ALA A 115 -17.25 14.46 -7.93
N ASN A 116 -15.99 14.34 -8.36
CA ASN A 116 -15.67 13.54 -9.54
C ASN A 116 -15.78 12.04 -9.24
N SER A 117 -16.31 11.28 -10.19
CA SER A 117 -16.39 9.82 -10.11
C SER A 117 -15.97 9.19 -11.44
N ILE A 118 -14.94 8.37 -11.39
CA ILE A 118 -14.37 7.70 -12.55
C ILE A 118 -14.36 6.21 -12.31
N THR A 119 -14.88 5.46 -13.27
CA THR A 119 -14.71 4.01 -13.37
C THR A 119 -13.93 3.73 -14.64
N GLY A 120 -12.74 3.14 -14.49
CA GLY A 120 -11.77 2.97 -15.56
C GLY A 120 -10.38 3.42 -15.11
N ASN A 121 -9.40 3.32 -16.00
CA ASN A 121 -8.01 3.63 -15.68
C ASN A 121 -7.64 5.06 -16.05
N LEU A 122 -6.82 5.70 -15.21
CA LEU A 122 -6.24 7.01 -15.46
C LEU A 122 -4.75 6.87 -15.69
N VAL A 123 -4.27 7.33 -16.86
CA VAL A 123 -2.85 7.31 -17.23
C VAL A 123 -2.42 8.70 -17.66
N ALA A 124 -1.28 9.18 -17.16
CA ALA A 124 -0.66 10.42 -17.60
C ALA A 124 0.85 10.24 -17.79
N GLY A 125 1.43 10.79 -18.86
CA GLY A 125 2.89 10.80 -19.02
C GLY A 125 3.58 11.73 -18.00
N GLY A 126 2.91 12.81 -17.60
CA GLY A 126 3.35 13.78 -16.61
C GLY A 126 2.68 13.57 -15.25
N ARG A 127 2.06 14.63 -14.73
CA ARG A 127 1.42 14.68 -13.41
C ARG A 127 -0.05 14.26 -13.44
N ILE A 128 -0.52 13.64 -12.37
CA ILE A 128 -1.96 13.52 -12.07
C ILE A 128 -2.29 14.21 -10.74
N ASP A 129 -3.21 15.18 -10.79
CA ASP A 129 -3.94 15.67 -9.61
C ASP A 129 -5.32 15.03 -9.60
N LEU A 130 -5.64 14.23 -8.58
CA LEU A 130 -6.92 13.53 -8.44
C LEU A 130 -7.65 13.93 -7.16
N GLY A 131 -8.89 14.37 -7.31
CA GLY A 131 -9.91 14.42 -6.26
C GLY A 131 -11.12 13.58 -6.69
N GLY A 132 -11.85 13.08 -5.69
CA GLY A 132 -13.05 12.27 -5.91
C GLY A 132 -12.78 10.78 -5.82
N SER A 133 -13.54 9.97 -6.55
CA SER A 133 -13.43 8.52 -6.55
C SER A 133 -12.94 7.97 -7.89
N LEU A 134 -11.99 7.04 -7.82
CA LEU A 134 -11.50 6.26 -8.95
C LEU A 134 -11.64 4.76 -8.67
N THR A 135 -12.48 4.10 -9.45
CA THR A 135 -12.54 2.64 -9.53
C THR A 135 -11.71 2.19 -10.74
N GLY A 136 -10.42 1.95 -10.50
CA GLY A 136 -9.45 1.55 -11.51
C GLY A 136 -8.04 1.89 -11.07
N THR A 137 -7.07 1.79 -11.98
CA THR A 137 -5.67 2.11 -11.70
C THR A 137 -5.33 3.56 -12.00
N LEU A 138 -4.38 4.10 -11.24
CA LEU A 138 -3.85 5.45 -11.41
C LEU A 138 -2.35 5.39 -11.72
N GLN A 139 -1.95 5.82 -12.92
CA GLN A 139 -0.55 5.78 -13.34
C GLN A 139 -0.08 7.12 -13.88
N ALA A 140 0.95 7.69 -13.27
CA ALA A 140 1.60 8.90 -13.75
C ALA A 140 3.09 8.62 -14.01
N GLY A 141 3.63 9.05 -15.15
CA GLY A 141 5.09 9.05 -15.38
C GLY A 141 5.82 10.07 -14.48
N GLY A 142 5.11 11.10 -14.02
CA GLY A 142 5.58 12.10 -13.08
C GLY A 142 5.01 11.90 -11.67
N VAL A 143 4.39 12.94 -11.14
CA VAL A 143 3.87 13.01 -9.76
C VAL A 143 2.41 12.57 -9.72
N VAL A 144 2.01 11.83 -8.69
CA VAL A 144 0.60 11.66 -8.33
C VAL A 144 0.32 12.48 -7.08
N THR A 145 -0.65 13.38 -7.16
CA THR A 145 -1.20 14.09 -6.00
C THR A 145 -2.67 13.76 -5.85
N THR A 146 -3.08 13.28 -4.68
CA THR A 146 -4.50 13.11 -4.35
C THR A 146 -4.95 14.22 -3.40
N GLN A 147 -6.19 14.67 -3.55
CA GLN A 147 -6.77 15.69 -2.69
C GLN A 147 -7.34 15.10 -1.41
N TYR A 148 -7.86 15.96 -0.54
CA TYR A 148 -8.57 15.53 0.66
C TYR A 148 -9.74 14.60 0.33
N ALA A 149 -9.89 13.53 1.11
CA ALA A 149 -10.96 12.54 0.98
C ALA A 149 -11.06 11.88 -0.41
N THR A 150 -9.93 11.66 -1.06
CA THR A 150 -9.87 10.94 -2.35
C THR A 150 -9.98 9.43 -2.12
N GLN A 151 -10.66 8.72 -3.01
CA GLN A 151 -10.80 7.27 -2.96
C GLN A 151 -10.25 6.65 -4.24
N VAL A 152 -9.28 5.74 -4.13
CA VAL A 152 -8.75 4.98 -5.26
C VAL A 152 -8.81 3.49 -4.93
N THR A 153 -9.60 2.73 -5.68
CA THR A 153 -9.77 1.29 -5.40
C THR A 153 -8.61 0.45 -5.91
N GLY A 154 -8.03 0.82 -7.07
CA GLY A 154 -6.93 0.08 -7.68
C GLY A 154 -5.54 0.54 -7.22
N ASN A 155 -4.53 0.08 -7.97
CA ASN A 155 -3.14 0.42 -7.70
C ASN A 155 -2.80 1.85 -8.15
N ILE A 156 -1.86 2.47 -7.44
CA ILE A 156 -1.29 3.77 -7.77
C ILE A 156 0.19 3.59 -8.09
N SER A 157 0.62 4.12 -9.23
CA SER A 157 2.02 4.15 -9.66
C SER A 157 2.40 5.58 -10.05
N ALA A 158 3.29 6.21 -9.27
CA ALA A 158 3.89 7.49 -9.60
C ALA A 158 5.35 7.30 -10.02
N GLY A 159 5.75 7.79 -11.19
CA GLY A 159 7.13 7.68 -11.66
C GLY A 159 8.12 8.48 -10.80
N THR A 160 7.66 9.53 -10.10
CA THR A 160 8.53 10.40 -9.29
C THR A 160 8.11 10.51 -7.83
N SER A 161 6.92 10.98 -7.50
CA SER A 161 6.49 11.08 -6.10
C SER A 161 4.99 10.94 -5.95
N PHE A 162 4.58 10.51 -4.76
CA PHE A 162 3.19 10.46 -4.35
C PHE A 162 2.95 11.40 -3.18
N THR A 163 1.89 12.20 -3.25
CA THR A 163 1.45 13.05 -2.15
C THR A 163 -0.06 12.98 -1.98
N SER A 164 -0.54 12.87 -0.74
CA SER A 164 -1.97 12.89 -0.45
C SER A 164 -2.41 14.05 0.43
N GLY A 165 -3.63 14.52 0.21
CA GLY A 165 -4.26 15.62 0.95
C GLY A 165 -4.85 15.24 2.30
N GLY A 166 -4.86 13.96 2.67
CA GLY A 166 -5.44 13.45 3.92
C GLY A 166 -6.86 12.90 3.78
N GLY A 167 -7.31 12.15 4.79
CA GLY A 167 -8.63 11.54 4.87
C GLY A 167 -8.98 10.58 3.72
N SER A 168 -7.98 10.15 2.96
CA SER A 168 -8.14 9.41 1.70
C SER A 168 -8.02 7.90 1.90
N THR A 169 -8.55 7.13 0.95
CA THR A 169 -8.52 5.66 0.98
C THR A 169 -7.90 5.12 -0.29
N TYR A 170 -6.92 4.24 -0.14
CA TYR A 170 -6.18 3.57 -1.21
C TYR A 170 -6.35 2.06 -1.07
N GLY A 171 -7.20 1.48 -1.93
CA GLY A 171 -7.57 0.08 -1.90
C GLY A 171 -6.50 -0.88 -2.43
N GLY A 172 -5.65 -0.41 -3.35
CA GLY A 172 -4.53 -1.17 -3.89
C GLY A 172 -3.18 -0.79 -3.28
N ASN A 173 -2.12 -1.19 -3.96
CA ASN A 173 -0.76 -0.80 -3.63
C ASN A 173 -0.45 0.62 -4.09
N VAL A 174 0.37 1.34 -3.33
CA VAL A 174 0.88 2.66 -3.69
C VAL A 174 2.39 2.57 -3.90
N THR A 175 2.84 2.80 -5.14
CA THR A 175 4.26 2.80 -5.50
C THR A 175 4.68 4.15 -6.06
N ALA A 176 5.80 4.67 -5.57
CA ALA A 176 6.44 5.86 -6.13
C ALA A 176 7.92 5.61 -6.44
N GLY A 177 8.41 6.19 -7.53
CA GLY A 177 9.83 6.19 -7.88
C GLY A 177 10.69 6.84 -6.79
N GLY A 178 10.26 7.98 -6.27
CA GLY A 178 10.87 8.77 -5.20
C GLY A 178 9.93 8.88 -4.00
N ASP A 179 9.85 10.06 -3.40
CA ASP A 179 9.24 10.22 -2.08
C ASP A 179 7.72 9.97 -2.06
N ILE A 180 7.25 9.42 -0.95
CA ILE A 180 5.82 9.27 -0.62
C ILE A 180 5.54 10.09 0.63
N THR A 181 4.63 11.06 0.52
CA THR A 181 4.17 11.86 1.67
C THR A 181 2.68 11.71 1.84
N SER A 182 2.23 11.09 2.95
CA SER A 182 0.80 11.04 3.25
C SER A 182 0.32 12.31 3.94
N GLY A 183 -0.97 12.63 3.81
CA GLY A 183 -1.68 13.54 4.70
C GLY A 183 -2.14 12.84 5.98
N SER A 184 -3.00 13.50 6.77
CA SER A 184 -3.56 12.94 8.01
C SER A 184 -4.71 11.95 7.73
N GLY A 185 -4.78 10.86 8.50
CA GLY A 185 -5.94 9.96 8.50
C GLY A 185 -6.13 9.16 7.20
N ASP A 186 -5.08 9.03 6.38
CA ASP A 186 -5.12 8.21 5.18
C ASP A 186 -5.12 6.72 5.50
N LYS A 187 -5.81 5.93 4.68
CA LYS A 187 -5.94 4.49 4.82
C LYS A 187 -5.40 3.78 3.58
N PHE A 188 -4.42 2.92 3.78
CA PHE A 188 -3.78 2.12 2.75
C PHE A 188 -4.09 0.65 3.01
N SER A 189 -4.83 0.02 2.10
CA SER A 189 -5.17 -1.42 2.20
C SER A 189 -4.06 -2.32 1.67
N GLY A 190 -3.25 -1.83 0.72
CA GLY A 190 -2.10 -2.54 0.17
C GLY A 190 -0.76 -2.11 0.77
N ASP A 191 0.31 -2.47 0.07
CA ASP A 191 1.68 -2.06 0.39
C ASP A 191 1.95 -0.62 -0.06
N VAL A 192 2.83 0.07 0.66
CA VAL A 192 3.31 1.42 0.34
C VAL A 192 4.81 1.37 0.09
N THR A 193 5.23 1.61 -1.16
CA THR A 193 6.61 1.40 -1.61
C THR A 193 7.21 2.62 -2.28
N SER A 194 8.32 3.12 -1.76
CA SER A 194 9.18 4.12 -2.40
C SER A 194 10.47 3.45 -2.88
N THR A 195 10.71 3.43 -4.19
CA THR A 195 11.82 2.66 -4.78
C THR A 195 13.16 3.37 -4.70
N SER A 196 13.19 4.71 -4.64
CA SER A 196 14.41 5.51 -4.51
C SER A 196 14.32 6.62 -3.45
N GLY A 197 13.16 6.83 -2.83
CA GLY A 197 12.88 7.94 -1.92
C GLY A 197 12.63 7.52 -0.47
N ALA A 198 12.16 8.48 0.31
CA ALA A 198 11.68 8.32 1.67
C ALA A 198 10.15 8.13 1.72
N ILE A 199 9.65 7.56 2.80
CA ILE A 199 8.22 7.52 3.11
C ILE A 199 7.97 8.31 4.39
N LYS A 200 7.09 9.30 4.30
CA LYS A 200 6.61 10.07 5.44
C LYS A 200 5.10 9.96 5.53
N PHE A 201 4.61 9.31 6.58
CA PHE A 201 3.19 9.41 6.92
C PHE A 201 2.98 10.67 7.75
N SER A 202 2.55 11.76 7.12
CA SER A 202 2.44 13.04 7.83
C SER A 202 1.19 13.08 8.70
N SER A 203 1.27 13.89 9.75
CA SER A 203 0.25 14.12 10.76
C SER A 203 -0.05 12.88 11.60
N SER A 204 -1.33 12.55 11.82
CA SER A 204 -1.71 11.46 12.70
C SER A 204 -2.82 10.59 12.13
N GLY A 205 -2.94 9.38 12.67
CA GLY A 205 -4.05 8.46 12.40
C GLY A 205 -4.00 7.75 11.05
N ASN A 206 -2.83 7.73 10.38
CA ASN A 206 -2.66 6.95 9.16
C ASN A 206 -2.69 5.46 9.48
N THR A 207 -3.32 4.66 8.60
CA THR A 207 -3.36 3.20 8.75
C THR A 207 -2.87 2.52 7.48
N VAL A 208 -1.95 1.56 7.61
CA VAL A 208 -1.45 0.72 6.53
C VAL A 208 -1.68 -0.73 6.89
N VAL A 209 -2.45 -1.46 6.09
CA VAL A 209 -2.68 -2.90 6.29
C VAL A 209 -1.49 -3.72 5.77
N GLY A 210 -0.93 -3.32 4.63
CA GLY A 210 0.26 -3.93 4.06
C GLY A 210 1.56 -3.50 4.74
N ASN A 211 2.66 -3.69 4.01
CA ASN A 211 4.00 -3.32 4.39
C ASN A 211 4.34 -1.90 3.93
N VAL A 212 5.32 -1.30 4.61
CA VAL A 212 5.92 -0.01 4.24
C VAL A 212 7.37 -0.26 3.89
N SER A 213 7.78 0.07 2.66
CA SER A 213 9.14 -0.15 2.18
C SER A 213 9.70 1.08 1.48
N ALA A 214 10.79 1.63 2.01
CA ALA A 214 11.48 2.77 1.42
C ALA A 214 12.95 2.45 1.11
N ARG A 215 13.48 3.10 0.07
CA ARG A 215 14.92 3.17 -0.13
C ARG A 215 15.58 3.95 1.00
N ASN A 216 15.09 5.15 1.26
CA ASN A 216 15.62 6.07 2.27
C ASN A 216 14.78 5.99 3.56
N ALA A 217 14.68 7.09 4.31
CA ALA A 217 14.08 7.07 5.63
C ALA A 217 12.58 6.72 5.60
N VAL A 218 12.10 6.09 6.67
CA VAL A 218 10.67 5.97 6.96
C VAL A 218 10.36 6.76 8.22
N LEU A 219 9.43 7.70 8.13
CA LEU A 219 8.91 8.48 9.25
C LEU A 219 7.42 8.18 9.45
N LEU A 220 7.09 7.55 10.57
CA LEU A 220 5.72 7.30 11.00
C LEU A 220 5.36 8.35 12.04
N GLN A 221 4.55 9.35 11.66
CA GLN A 221 4.11 10.36 12.63
C GLN A 221 3.03 9.81 13.58
N SER A 222 2.70 10.63 14.60
CA SER A 222 1.90 10.25 15.77
C SER A 222 0.65 9.41 15.48
N GLY A 223 0.48 8.29 16.16
CA GLY A 223 -0.72 7.45 16.03
C GLY A 223 -0.86 6.73 14.69
N THR A 224 0.19 6.70 13.86
CA THR A 224 0.24 5.88 12.65
C THR A 224 0.25 4.40 13.02
N LYS A 225 -0.53 3.57 12.32
CA LYS A 225 -0.64 2.13 12.54
C LYS A 225 -0.27 1.38 11.27
N VAL A 226 0.78 0.59 11.32
CA VAL A 226 1.18 -0.33 10.25
C VAL A 226 0.94 -1.75 10.74
N ALA A 227 0.10 -2.52 10.06
CA ALA A 227 -0.12 -3.92 10.41
C ALA A 227 1.03 -4.81 9.91
N GLY A 228 1.58 -4.50 8.73
CA GLY A 228 2.73 -5.19 8.16
C GLY A 228 4.08 -4.80 8.76
N SER A 229 5.13 -5.06 7.99
CA SER A 229 6.52 -4.73 8.33
C SER A 229 6.91 -3.34 7.82
N VAL A 230 7.91 -2.72 8.43
CA VAL A 230 8.50 -1.45 7.98
C VAL A 230 9.96 -1.67 7.61
N THR A 231 10.34 -1.28 6.39
CA THR A 231 11.71 -1.44 5.89
C THR A 231 12.27 -0.12 5.36
N SER A 232 13.49 0.23 5.81
CA SER A 232 14.36 1.23 5.18
C SER A 232 15.66 0.57 4.74
N SER A 233 15.87 0.43 3.44
CA SER A 233 17.04 -0.28 2.90
C SER A 233 18.34 0.52 2.95
N ASN A 234 18.28 1.84 3.15
CA ASN A 234 19.47 2.71 3.16
C ASN A 234 19.57 3.66 4.35
N ASP A 235 18.49 3.87 5.10
CA ASP A 235 18.43 4.93 6.09
C ASP A 235 17.74 4.48 7.39
N ALA A 236 17.33 5.46 8.19
CA ALA A 236 16.69 5.28 9.48
C ALA A 236 15.18 5.01 9.38
N VAL A 237 14.62 4.44 10.45
CA VAL A 237 13.17 4.35 10.69
C VAL A 237 12.84 5.05 11.99
N THR A 238 11.91 6.00 11.95
CA THR A 238 11.47 6.77 13.13
C THR A 238 9.98 6.65 13.32
N LEU A 239 9.58 6.24 14.52
CA LEU A 239 8.21 6.27 15.01
C LEU A 239 8.08 7.44 15.99
N GLU A 240 7.30 8.46 15.61
CA GLU A 240 7.01 9.58 16.50
C GLU A 240 6.08 9.16 17.65
N PRO A 241 6.12 9.87 18.79
CA PRO A 241 5.34 9.55 19.98
C PRO A 241 3.81 9.48 19.79
N SER A 242 3.16 8.99 20.85
CA SER A 242 1.69 8.91 21.02
C SER A 242 1.04 7.74 20.25
N GLY A 243 1.53 6.53 20.50
CA GLY A 243 0.81 5.30 20.16
C GLY A 243 0.96 4.84 18.71
N THR A 244 2.08 5.19 18.08
CA THR A 244 2.48 4.63 16.78
C THR A 244 2.79 3.14 16.92
N THR A 245 2.23 2.30 16.04
CA THR A 245 2.36 0.83 16.15
C THR A 245 2.79 0.18 14.84
N VAL A 246 3.67 -0.82 14.94
CA VAL A 246 4.04 -1.73 13.84
C VAL A 246 3.72 -3.17 14.26
N GLY A 247 2.86 -3.83 13.48
CA GLY A 247 2.34 -5.16 13.78
C GLY A 247 3.34 -6.29 13.53
N ASN A 248 4.25 -6.12 12.57
CA ASN A 248 5.35 -7.04 12.35
C ASN A 248 6.67 -6.40 12.81
N GLY A 249 7.74 -6.59 12.04
CA GLY A 249 9.08 -6.12 12.38
C GLY A 249 9.47 -4.82 11.69
N ILE A 250 10.58 -4.26 12.17
CA ILE A 250 11.26 -3.14 11.53
C ILE A 250 12.65 -3.60 11.07
N SER A 251 13.03 -3.27 9.84
CA SER A 251 14.39 -3.45 9.34
C SER A 251 14.92 -2.14 8.78
N ALA A 252 16.02 -1.63 9.34
CA ALA A 252 16.65 -0.40 8.91
C ALA A 252 18.15 -0.57 8.68
N LYS A 253 18.71 0.19 7.72
CA LYS A 253 20.16 0.25 7.56
C LYS A 253 20.81 1.11 8.64
N LYS A 254 20.20 2.23 8.98
CA LYS A 254 20.67 3.14 10.03
C LYS A 254 19.77 3.03 11.25
N ASP A 255 19.68 4.11 12.02
CA ASP A 255 19.04 4.12 13.33
C ASP A 255 17.57 3.71 13.27
N VAL A 256 17.10 3.05 14.32
CA VAL A 256 15.68 2.84 14.56
C VAL A 256 15.30 3.56 15.84
N THR A 257 14.36 4.50 15.76
CA THR A 257 13.89 5.26 16.92
C THR A 257 12.41 5.00 17.17
N LEU A 258 12.09 4.54 18.38
CA LEU A 258 10.73 4.43 18.91
C LEU A 258 10.50 5.55 19.92
N GLY A 259 9.66 6.52 19.58
CA GLY A 259 9.20 7.55 20.50
C GLY A 259 8.36 7.00 21.65
N SER A 260 8.00 7.87 22.59
CA SER A 260 7.19 7.51 23.76
C SER A 260 5.88 6.82 23.40
N GLY A 261 5.62 5.68 24.04
CA GLY A 261 4.42 4.85 23.85
C GLY A 261 4.36 4.09 22.52
N CYS A 262 5.42 4.11 21.71
CA CYS A 262 5.45 3.38 20.45
C CYS A 262 5.63 1.87 20.68
N LYS A 263 4.99 1.05 19.85
CA LYS A 263 5.00 -0.41 20.01
C LYS A 263 5.33 -1.11 18.70
N VAL A 264 6.25 -2.07 18.76
CA VAL A 264 6.55 -2.99 17.66
C VAL A 264 6.34 -4.41 18.17
N THR A 265 5.44 -5.16 17.54
CA THR A 265 5.14 -6.53 17.99
C THR A 265 6.21 -7.52 17.51
N GLY A 266 6.71 -7.35 16.29
CA GLY A 266 7.78 -8.17 15.74
C GLY A 266 9.18 -7.73 16.18
N SER A 267 10.19 -8.25 15.48
CA SER A 267 11.59 -7.94 15.76
C SER A 267 12.03 -6.64 15.10
N VAL A 268 13.00 -5.95 15.71
CA VAL A 268 13.66 -4.76 15.15
C VAL A 268 15.09 -5.12 14.78
N THR A 269 15.50 -4.80 13.56
CA THR A 269 16.89 -4.97 13.11
C THR A 269 17.45 -3.64 12.63
N SER A 270 18.63 -3.26 13.14
CA SER A 270 19.44 -2.18 12.59
C SER A 270 20.83 -2.71 12.23
N THR A 271 21.23 -2.57 10.97
CA THR A 271 22.51 -3.15 10.49
C THR A 271 23.71 -2.21 10.68
N ASN A 272 23.50 -0.90 10.72
CA ASN A 272 24.55 0.09 10.89
C ASN A 272 24.09 1.33 11.67
N GLY A 273 23.07 1.19 12.52
CA GLY A 273 22.59 2.25 13.39
C GLY A 273 22.33 1.77 14.81
N ASN A 274 22.05 2.74 15.69
CA ASN A 274 21.57 2.48 17.04
C ASN A 274 20.07 2.14 17.01
N VAL A 275 19.60 1.52 18.08
CA VAL A 275 18.18 1.35 18.34
C VAL A 275 17.84 2.11 19.63
N ASP A 276 16.97 3.11 19.51
CA ASP A 276 16.56 3.98 20.60
C ASP A 276 15.10 3.75 20.94
N LEU A 277 14.82 3.23 22.14
CA LEU A 277 13.49 3.21 22.72
C LEU A 277 13.40 4.34 23.74
N LYS A 278 12.67 5.41 23.40
CA LYS A 278 12.54 6.58 24.29
C LYS A 278 11.69 6.25 25.51
N SER A 279 11.77 7.11 26.53
CA SER A 279 11.03 6.95 27.78
C SER A 279 9.51 6.89 27.58
N SER A 280 8.82 6.33 28.57
CA SER A 280 7.36 6.17 28.61
C SER A 280 6.88 5.04 27.70
N ASP A 281 7.26 3.81 28.04
CA ASP A 281 6.63 2.57 27.57
C ASP A 281 6.84 2.24 26.08
N ALA A 282 7.92 2.74 25.48
CA ALA A 282 8.35 2.28 24.16
C ALA A 282 8.76 0.80 24.25
N SER A 283 8.19 -0.05 23.38
CA SER A 283 8.37 -1.51 23.52
C SER A 283 8.53 -2.25 22.20
N VAL A 284 9.43 -3.23 22.18
CA VAL A 284 9.56 -4.25 21.13
C VAL A 284 9.23 -5.61 21.74
N SER A 285 8.13 -6.25 21.34
CA SER A 285 7.70 -7.50 21.99
C SER A 285 8.61 -8.69 21.69
N SER A 286 9.32 -8.65 20.55
CA SER A 286 10.23 -9.70 20.12
C SER A 286 11.69 -9.27 20.30
N CYS A 287 12.55 -9.56 19.33
CA CYS A 287 13.98 -9.35 19.41
C CYS A 287 14.43 -8.00 18.83
N VAL A 288 15.44 -7.40 19.46
CA VAL A 288 16.22 -6.32 18.84
C VAL A 288 17.58 -6.85 18.43
N THR A 289 17.91 -6.75 17.14
CA THR A 289 19.18 -7.18 16.56
C THR A 289 19.95 -5.99 16.05
N LEU A 290 21.20 -5.84 16.50
CA LEU A 290 22.11 -4.80 16.05
C LEU A 290 23.57 -5.29 16.06
N ASP A 291 24.43 -4.62 15.31
CA ASP A 291 25.88 -4.82 15.40
C ASP A 291 26.37 -4.49 16.83
N SER A 292 27.31 -5.28 17.35
CA SER A 292 27.87 -5.12 18.71
C SER A 292 28.56 -3.77 18.94
N ASN A 293 28.95 -3.03 17.90
CA ASN A 293 29.49 -1.67 18.01
C ASN A 293 28.41 -0.58 18.03
N LYS A 294 27.15 -0.95 17.89
CA LYS A 294 26.01 -0.04 18.00
C LYS A 294 25.36 -0.19 19.37
N LYS A 295 24.46 0.72 19.70
CA LYS A 295 23.81 0.76 21.01
C LYS A 295 22.31 0.53 20.91
N LEU A 296 21.79 -0.32 21.78
CA LEU A 296 20.39 -0.35 22.17
C LEU A 296 20.22 0.53 23.41
N ASN A 297 19.60 1.70 23.26
CA ASN A 297 19.32 2.61 24.36
C ASN A 297 17.87 2.42 24.82
N LEU A 298 17.69 1.99 26.07
CA LEU A 298 16.38 1.82 26.70
C LEU A 298 16.11 2.99 27.65
N GLY A 299 15.16 3.85 27.31
CA GLY A 299 14.65 4.91 28.17
C GLY A 299 13.74 4.39 29.28
N TRP A 300 13.29 5.28 30.17
CA TRP A 300 12.47 4.92 31.34
C TRP A 300 11.22 4.11 30.94
N ASN A 301 11.03 2.97 31.59
CA ASN A 301 9.98 1.97 31.33
C ASN A 301 9.95 1.38 29.91
N ALA A 302 11.01 1.55 29.11
CA ALA A 302 11.14 0.85 27.84
C ALA A 302 11.39 -0.65 28.06
N SER A 303 10.98 -1.49 27.11
CA SER A 303 11.17 -2.94 27.20
C SER A 303 11.40 -3.59 25.83
N VAL A 304 12.16 -4.69 25.84
CA VAL A 304 12.37 -5.55 24.67
C VAL A 304 12.23 -7.02 25.08
N GLY A 305 11.71 -7.88 24.20
CA GLY A 305 11.58 -9.31 24.47
C GLY A 305 12.93 -10.05 24.53
N GLY A 306 13.91 -9.56 23.79
CA GLY A 306 15.30 -10.02 23.85
C GLY A 306 16.20 -9.13 23.01
N VAL A 307 17.51 -9.29 23.18
CA VAL A 307 18.51 -8.55 22.40
C VAL A 307 19.57 -9.46 21.81
N CYS A 308 19.99 -9.12 20.60
CA CYS A 308 21.06 -9.76 19.87
C CYS A 308 22.10 -8.72 19.46
N CYS A 309 23.11 -8.54 20.30
CA CYS A 309 24.33 -7.80 20.00
C CYS A 309 25.23 -8.71 19.13
N LEU A 310 25.21 -8.52 17.81
CA LEU A 310 25.96 -9.35 16.88
C LEU A 310 27.45 -8.99 16.87
N SER A 311 28.30 -9.93 17.28
CA SER A 311 29.75 -9.81 17.10
C SER A 311 30.19 -10.39 15.76
N GLY A 312 30.89 -9.60 14.93
CA GLY A 312 31.36 -10.03 13.60
C GLY A 312 30.41 -9.72 12.43
N GLY A 313 29.37 -8.89 12.63
CA GLY A 313 28.43 -8.47 11.58
C GLY A 313 27.27 -9.45 11.36
N ALA A 314 26.65 -9.40 10.17
CA ALA A 314 25.52 -10.24 9.82
C ALA A 314 25.89 -11.73 9.85
N GLY A 315 25.22 -12.52 10.70
CA GLY A 315 25.58 -13.93 10.95
C GLY A 315 26.57 -14.15 12.10
N GLY A 316 26.92 -13.09 12.82
CA GLY A 316 27.76 -13.12 14.02
C GLY A 316 27.14 -13.83 15.22
N THR A 317 27.92 -13.99 16.29
CA THR A 317 27.43 -14.61 17.53
C THR A 317 26.50 -13.64 18.26
N CYS A 318 25.35 -14.16 18.71
CA CYS A 318 24.35 -13.38 19.43
C CYS A 318 24.70 -13.28 20.92
N SER A 319 24.77 -12.06 21.46
CA SER A 319 24.93 -11.80 22.90
C SER A 319 23.86 -10.83 23.42
N ALA A 320 23.49 -10.95 24.69
CA ALA A 320 22.64 -9.97 25.37
C ALA A 320 23.40 -8.72 25.85
N THR A 321 24.73 -8.82 25.91
CA THR A 321 25.60 -7.86 26.60
C THR A 321 26.54 -7.16 25.62
N GLY A 322 27.02 -5.98 25.99
CA GLY A 322 27.99 -5.20 25.22
C GLY A 322 27.39 -4.07 24.37
N CYS A 323 26.15 -4.23 23.89
CA CYS A 323 25.45 -3.20 23.11
C CYS A 323 24.30 -2.51 23.86
N VAL A 324 23.93 -2.98 25.06
CA VAL A 324 22.74 -2.49 25.78
C VAL A 324 23.10 -1.39 26.77
N VAL A 325 22.42 -0.25 26.67
CA VAL A 325 22.39 0.83 27.66
C VAL A 325 21.00 0.85 28.28
N ASN A 326 20.87 0.23 29.46
CA ASN A 326 19.58 0.06 30.12
C ASN A 326 19.31 1.15 31.17
N ASN A 327 18.50 2.15 30.82
CA ASN A 327 17.98 3.18 31.74
C ASN A 327 16.46 3.00 31.98
N SER A 328 15.93 1.80 31.75
CA SER A 328 14.48 1.57 31.82
C SER A 328 13.92 1.43 33.23
N GLY A 329 14.76 1.17 34.23
CA GLY A 329 14.32 0.75 35.57
C GLY A 329 13.90 -0.72 35.64
N ASN A 330 13.83 -1.43 34.50
CA ASN A 330 13.58 -2.86 34.41
C ASN A 330 14.89 -3.66 34.41
N ALA A 331 14.79 -4.97 34.67
CA ALA A 331 15.91 -5.89 34.48
C ALA A 331 16.46 -5.80 33.05
N ALA A 332 17.77 -5.98 32.89
CA ALA A 332 18.38 -6.00 31.56
C ALA A 332 17.78 -7.15 30.72
N PRO A 333 17.49 -6.92 29.42
CA PRO A 333 16.92 -7.96 28.58
C PRO A 333 17.89 -9.13 28.40
N GLY A 334 17.34 -10.33 28.33
CA GLY A 334 18.11 -11.54 28.00
C GLY A 334 18.54 -11.56 26.53
N ALA A 335 19.39 -12.53 26.20
CA ALA A 335 19.75 -12.78 24.81
C ALA A 335 18.49 -13.18 24.03
N CYS A 336 18.43 -12.81 22.76
CA CYS A 336 17.44 -13.33 21.86
C CYS A 336 17.46 -14.86 21.87
N SER A 337 16.37 -15.47 22.35
CA SER A 337 16.09 -16.86 22.06
C SER A 337 15.89 -16.96 20.55
N ALA A 338 16.76 -17.69 19.85
CA ALA A 338 16.50 -18.00 18.46
C ALA A 338 15.07 -18.53 18.36
N PRO A 339 14.23 -18.04 17.42
CA PRO A 339 12.95 -18.66 17.19
C PRO A 339 13.24 -20.14 16.92
N VAL A 340 12.74 -21.02 17.79
CA VAL A 340 12.84 -22.46 17.57
C VAL A 340 12.19 -22.69 16.21
N PRO A 341 12.91 -23.20 15.20
CA PRO A 341 12.31 -23.45 13.90
C PRO A 341 11.05 -24.27 14.10
N ALA A 342 9.98 -23.91 13.40
CA ALA A 342 8.79 -24.76 13.39
C ALA A 342 9.25 -26.17 12.96
N PRO A 343 8.89 -27.23 13.70
CA PRO A 343 9.32 -28.57 13.37
C PRO A 343 8.87 -28.89 11.93
N LEU A 344 9.82 -29.32 11.10
CA LEU A 344 9.54 -29.74 9.72
C LEU A 344 8.62 -30.98 9.67
N ALA A 345 8.64 -31.78 10.74
CA ALA A 345 7.70 -32.88 11.01
C ALA A 345 7.61 -33.14 12.53
N ASP A 346 6.43 -33.56 13.01
CA ASP A 346 6.14 -34.10 14.35
C ASP A 346 5.46 -35.46 14.15
N TYR A 347 6.26 -36.51 13.93
CA TYR A 347 5.73 -37.86 13.72
C TYR A 347 5.28 -38.48 15.03
N ARG A 348 3.97 -38.78 15.10
CA ARG A 348 3.38 -39.54 16.19
C ARG A 348 3.04 -40.93 15.73
N PHE A 349 3.38 -41.90 16.58
CA PHE A 349 3.32 -43.33 16.27
C PHE A 349 2.16 -44.02 17.01
N ASP A 350 1.12 -43.25 17.33
CA ASP A 350 0.05 -43.65 18.26
C ASP A 350 -1.01 -44.57 17.63
N GLU A 351 -0.89 -44.88 16.33
CA GLU A 351 -1.87 -45.72 15.64
C GLU A 351 -1.81 -47.19 16.07
N VAL A 352 -2.97 -47.86 16.01
CA VAL A 352 -3.11 -49.24 16.50
C VAL A 352 -2.34 -50.24 15.62
N ALA A 353 -2.22 -49.97 14.32
CA ALA A 353 -1.49 -50.80 13.38
C ALA A 353 -1.00 -49.99 12.18
N TRP A 354 0.13 -50.41 11.61
CA TRP A 354 0.62 -49.93 10.32
C TRP A 354 0.62 -51.08 9.32
N SER A 355 0.22 -50.76 8.09
CA SER A 355 0.02 -51.70 6.99
C SER A 355 0.90 -51.41 5.78
N GLY A 356 1.66 -50.32 5.82
CA GLY A 356 2.32 -49.76 4.65
C GLY A 356 1.32 -48.99 3.77
N SER A 357 0.30 -48.37 4.34
CA SER A 357 -0.60 -47.47 3.59
C SER A 357 -0.09 -46.03 3.66
N THR A 358 -0.29 -45.25 2.59
CA THR A 358 0.08 -43.83 2.59
C THR A 358 -0.74 -43.06 3.63
N GLY A 359 -0.08 -42.28 4.47
CA GLY A 359 -0.75 -41.40 5.42
C GLY A 359 -1.08 -42.03 6.77
N GLU A 360 -0.48 -43.17 7.11
CA GLU A 360 -0.73 -43.88 8.37
C GLU A 360 0.21 -43.44 9.52
N VAL A 361 1.40 -42.91 9.21
CA VAL A 361 2.27 -42.29 10.22
C VAL A 361 1.98 -40.79 10.24
N LYS A 362 1.29 -40.32 11.27
CA LYS A 362 0.76 -38.96 11.29
C LYS A 362 1.83 -37.93 11.63
N ASP A 363 1.98 -36.94 10.75
CA ASP A 363 2.70 -35.71 11.03
C ASP A 363 1.74 -34.70 11.70
N SER A 364 1.95 -34.51 13.00
CA SER A 364 1.20 -33.57 13.83
C SER A 364 1.67 -32.12 13.64
N SER A 365 2.72 -31.87 12.86
CA SER A 365 3.17 -30.53 12.51
C SER A 365 2.19 -29.85 11.53
N ALA A 366 2.47 -28.58 11.22
CA ALA A 366 1.76 -27.83 10.19
C ALA A 366 2.08 -28.32 8.76
N GLY A 367 3.20 -29.02 8.58
CA GLY A 367 3.66 -29.52 7.29
C GLY A 367 2.81 -30.67 6.74
N LYS A 368 2.11 -31.41 7.62
CA LYS A 368 1.24 -32.56 7.27
C LYS A 368 1.92 -33.54 6.31
N VAL A 369 3.21 -33.76 6.52
CA VAL A 369 4.04 -34.68 5.74
C VAL A 369 3.83 -36.09 6.27
N ASP A 370 2.58 -36.58 6.24
CA ASP A 370 2.24 -37.90 6.77
C ASP A 370 3.08 -39.00 6.07
N GLY A 371 3.63 -39.89 6.87
CA GLY A 371 4.45 -41.00 6.41
C GLY A 371 3.67 -42.29 6.14
N LYS A 372 4.42 -43.28 5.68
CA LYS A 372 3.97 -44.67 5.48
C LYS A 372 5.00 -45.59 6.14
N ALA A 373 4.58 -46.66 6.78
CA ALA A 373 5.50 -47.66 7.29
C ALA A 373 6.19 -48.38 6.11
N PHE A 374 7.50 -48.59 6.24
CA PHE A 374 8.34 -49.24 5.25
C PHE A 374 9.26 -50.25 5.94
N GLY A 375 9.80 -51.20 5.17
CA GLY A 375 10.84 -52.11 5.66
C GLY A 375 10.41 -53.17 6.69
N GLY A 376 9.11 -53.27 7.00
CA GLY A 376 8.60 -54.21 8.02
C GLY A 376 8.28 -53.57 9.36
N ALA A 377 8.34 -52.24 9.47
CA ALA A 377 8.02 -51.52 10.70
C ALA A 377 6.58 -51.80 11.16
N THR A 378 6.41 -52.14 12.44
CA THR A 378 5.12 -52.44 13.07
C THR A 378 4.89 -51.60 14.32
N THR A 379 3.65 -51.60 14.83
CA THR A 379 3.30 -50.96 16.10
C THR A 379 3.60 -51.89 17.28
N ALA A 380 3.89 -51.31 18.45
CA ALA A 380 4.07 -51.98 19.73
C ALA A 380 3.54 -51.09 20.86
N LEU A 381 3.46 -51.65 22.07
CA LEU A 381 3.11 -50.86 23.25
C LEU A 381 4.27 -49.91 23.60
N GLY A 382 3.97 -48.62 23.58
CA GLY A 382 4.89 -47.56 23.90
C GLY A 382 4.90 -47.23 25.39
N LYS A 383 5.88 -46.41 25.80
CA LYS A 383 5.92 -45.83 27.15
C LYS A 383 4.77 -44.84 27.38
N VAL A 384 4.28 -44.23 26.31
CA VAL A 384 3.05 -43.44 26.24
C VAL A 384 2.30 -43.95 25.01
N CYS A 385 1.08 -44.47 25.17
CA CYS A 385 0.26 -45.04 24.10
C CYS A 385 0.98 -46.12 23.25
N ASN A 386 0.92 -46.01 21.92
CA ASN A 386 1.57 -46.94 20.99
C ASN A 386 2.91 -46.36 20.52
N ALA A 387 3.82 -47.24 20.10
CA ALA A 387 5.13 -46.87 19.57
C ALA A 387 5.44 -47.68 18.31
N GLY A 388 6.37 -47.20 17.49
CA GLY A 388 6.93 -47.97 16.40
C GLY A 388 8.01 -48.94 16.86
N THR A 389 8.02 -50.13 16.27
CA THR A 389 9.12 -51.09 16.35
C THR A 389 9.96 -50.98 15.09
N PHE A 390 11.24 -50.65 15.28
CA PHE A 390 12.25 -50.59 14.22
C PHE A 390 13.38 -51.53 14.60
N ASN A 391 13.52 -52.65 13.90
CA ASN A 391 14.46 -53.73 14.21
C ASN A 391 15.81 -53.58 13.48
N GLY A 392 15.98 -52.52 12.68
CA GLY A 392 17.22 -52.20 11.98
C GLY A 392 17.39 -52.88 10.62
N PHE A 393 16.43 -53.73 10.21
CA PHE A 393 16.26 -54.17 8.81
C PHE A 393 15.27 -53.29 8.04
N ASP A 394 14.59 -52.36 8.73
CA ASP A 394 13.62 -51.42 8.16
C ASP A 394 14.31 -50.25 7.44
N LYS A 395 15.16 -50.54 6.43
CA LYS A 395 15.95 -49.55 5.68
C LYS A 395 15.38 -49.24 4.31
#